data_AF-A0A160NXH7-F1
#
_entry.id   AF-A0A160NXH7-F1
#
_cell.length_a   1.000
_cell.length_b   1.000
_cell.length_c   1.000
_cell.angle_alpha   90.00
_cell.angle_beta   90.00
_cell.angle_gamma   90.00
#
_symmetry.space_group_name_H-M   'P 1'
#
loop_
_entity.id
_entity.type
_entity.pdbx_description
1 polymer ?
#
loop_
_entity_poly.entity_id
_entity_poly.type
_entity_poly.pdbx_seq_one_letter_code
_entity_poly.pdbx_strand_id
1 'polypeptide(L)'
;MSSSTPTHSLPPPPPRHPRVDWRIRFGALALIWGFSFLLIKVATDGFAPFQVTFARLVFGTAVLAVAVAVKGDRLPRGARVWGHLAVAAILLNALPFSLFAYAELTIPSTLASICNATTPLWGMLLSLVALSEDRPTRVRAAGLGIGFIGVLTVLGAWQGFSGLDVTGTAMALLASFSYAVGWIYL
;
A
#
# COMPACT_ATOMS: atom_id res chain seq x y z
N MET A 1 51.16 -43.22 1.39
CA MET A 1 50.49 -42.03 0.81
C MET A 1 49.00 -42.35 0.73
N SER A 2 48.22 -41.94 1.74
CA SER A 2 46.76 -42.14 1.75
C SER A 2 46.10 -41.01 0.97
N SER A 3 45.51 -41.36 -0.17
CA SER A 3 44.70 -40.48 -1.01
C SER A 3 43.36 -40.19 -0.32
N SER A 4 43.22 -38.98 0.24
CA SER A 4 41.96 -38.46 0.75
C SER A 4 41.04 -38.06 -0.42
N THR A 5 40.05 -38.88 -0.72
CA THR A 5 38.96 -38.56 -1.65
C THR A 5 38.15 -37.36 -1.12
N PRO A 6 37.96 -36.27 -1.88
CA PRO A 6 37.13 -35.17 -1.43
C PRO A 6 35.66 -35.58 -1.44
N THR A 7 35.04 -35.61 -0.26
CA THR A 7 33.61 -35.82 -0.09
C THR A 7 32.85 -34.61 -0.63
N HIS A 8 32.33 -34.73 -1.85
CA HIS A 8 31.38 -33.76 -2.42
C HIS A 8 30.08 -33.81 -1.60
N SER A 9 29.92 -32.88 -0.65
CA SER A 9 28.67 -32.68 0.07
C SER A 9 27.63 -32.12 -0.90
N LEU A 10 26.54 -32.86 -1.14
CA LEU A 10 25.43 -32.38 -1.97
C LEU A 10 24.80 -31.13 -1.34
N PRO A 11 24.44 -30.10 -2.13
CA PRO A 11 23.77 -28.93 -1.61
C PRO A 11 22.42 -29.31 -0.99
N PRO A 12 22.00 -28.66 0.11
CA PRO A 12 20.74 -28.96 0.77
C PRO A 12 19.57 -28.71 -0.19
N PRO A 13 18.50 -29.54 -0.11
CA PRO A 13 17.33 -29.37 -0.96
C PRO A 13 16.66 -28.01 -0.71
N PRO A 14 16.15 -27.34 -1.75
CA PRO A 14 15.51 -26.04 -1.59
C PRO A 14 14.26 -26.15 -0.70
N PRO A 15 14.00 -25.15 0.16
CA PRO A 15 12.84 -25.15 1.05
C PRO A 15 11.53 -25.28 0.25
N ARG A 16 10.72 -26.27 0.60
CA ARG A 16 9.38 -26.47 0.02
C ARG A 16 8.42 -25.44 0.62
N HIS A 17 8.31 -24.27 -0.02
CA HIS A 17 7.23 -23.34 0.31
C HIS A 17 5.89 -23.98 -0.03
N PRO A 18 4.91 -24.01 0.89
CA PRO A 18 3.54 -24.41 0.56
C PRO A 18 3.07 -23.58 -0.63
N ARG A 19 2.83 -24.25 -1.77
CA ARG A 19 2.38 -23.61 -3.00
C ARG A 19 0.88 -23.30 -2.89
N VAL A 20 0.53 -22.41 -1.95
CA VAL A 20 -0.76 -21.73 -2.01
C VAL A 20 -0.77 -21.00 -3.35
N ASP A 21 -1.73 -21.34 -4.21
CA ASP A 21 -1.84 -20.78 -5.55
C ASP A 21 -1.87 -19.25 -5.45
N TRP A 22 -1.15 -18.58 -6.35
CA TRP A 22 -1.03 -17.13 -6.37
C TRP A 22 -2.41 -16.47 -6.50
N ARG A 23 -3.35 -17.15 -7.16
CA ARG A 23 -4.76 -16.74 -7.29
C ARG A 23 -5.46 -16.62 -5.94
N ILE A 24 -5.24 -17.58 -5.05
CA ILE A 24 -5.83 -17.59 -3.71
C ILE A 24 -5.22 -16.46 -2.88
N ARG A 25 -3.90 -16.27 -2.95
CA ARG A 25 -3.22 -15.15 -2.27
C ARG A 25 -3.72 -13.80 -2.75
N PHE A 26 -3.88 -13.65 -4.06
CA PHE A 26 -4.39 -12.44 -4.68
C PHE A 26 -5.85 -12.17 -4.28
N GLY A 27 -6.71 -13.18 -4.33
CA GLY A 27 -8.11 -13.07 -3.89
C GLY A 27 -8.24 -12.70 -2.42
N ALA A 28 -7.45 -13.34 -1.55
CA ALA A 28 -7.41 -13.00 -0.13
C ALA A 28 -6.93 -11.57 0.10
N LEU A 29 -5.88 -11.12 -0.59
CA LEU A 29 -5.36 -9.76 -0.47
C LEU A 29 -6.39 -8.72 -0.94
N ALA A 30 -7.07 -8.99 -2.07
CA ALA A 30 -8.11 -8.13 -2.60
C ALA A 30 -9.30 -8.03 -1.64
N LEU A 31 -9.71 -9.14 -1.01
CA LEU A 31 -10.74 -9.15 0.01
C LEU A 31 -10.30 -8.36 1.26
N ILE A 32 -9.10 -8.61 1.79
CA ILE A 32 -8.57 -7.90 2.96
C ILE A 32 -8.55 -6.39 2.71
N TRP A 33 -8.06 -5.95 1.55
CA TRP A 33 -8.02 -4.53 1.22
C TRP A 33 -9.41 -3.94 0.98
N GLY A 34 -10.28 -4.63 0.25
CA GLY A 34 -11.66 -4.18 0.01
C GLY A 34 -12.47 -4.05 1.30
N PHE A 35 -12.46 -5.10 2.14
CA PHE A 35 -13.10 -5.06 3.46
C PHE A 35 -12.49 -4.01 4.38
N SER A 36 -11.19 -3.71 4.24
CA SER A 36 -10.57 -2.67 5.07
C SER A 36 -11.23 -1.31 4.91
N PHE A 37 -11.55 -0.88 3.68
CA PHE A 37 -12.24 0.41 3.47
C PHE A 37 -13.69 0.34 3.94
N LEU A 38 -14.37 -0.80 3.74
CA LEU A 38 -15.71 -0.99 4.28
C LEU A 38 -15.73 -0.86 5.81
N LEU A 39 -14.77 -1.48 6.49
CA LEU A 39 -14.67 -1.43 7.95
C LEU A 39 -14.29 -0.04 8.47
N ILE A 40 -13.47 0.72 7.74
CA ILE A 40 -13.20 2.12 8.10
C ILE A 40 -14.50 2.92 8.05
N LYS A 41 -15.29 2.79 6.98
CA LYS A 41 -16.56 3.50 6.81
C LYS A 41 -17.54 3.18 7.93
N VAL A 42 -17.70 1.90 8.25
CA VAL A 42 -18.54 1.46 9.38
C VAL A 42 -18.01 1.97 10.71
N ALA A 43 -16.68 2.00 10.91
CA ALA A 43 -16.09 2.53 12.14
C ALA A 43 -16.28 4.04 12.27
N THR A 44 -16.27 4.80 11.17
CA THR A 44 -16.48 6.26 11.19
C THR A 44 -17.90 6.67 11.58
N ASP A 45 -18.87 5.75 11.57
CA ASP A 45 -20.23 6.01 12.06
C ASP A 45 -20.27 6.12 13.61
N GLY A 46 -19.35 5.45 14.30
CA GLY A 46 -19.28 5.41 15.77
C GLY A 46 -18.07 6.11 16.39
N PHE A 47 -17.00 6.32 15.63
CA PHE A 47 -15.72 6.86 16.11
C PHE A 47 -15.24 8.00 15.23
N ALA A 48 -14.47 8.92 15.81
CA ALA A 48 -13.82 9.96 15.03
C ALA A 48 -12.80 9.34 14.05
N PRO A 49 -12.62 9.87 12.82
CA PRO A 49 -11.71 9.33 11.82
C PRO A 49 -10.30 9.07 12.36
N PHE A 50 -9.79 10.03 13.15
CA PHE A 50 -8.47 9.93 13.76
C PHE A 50 -8.37 8.79 14.78
N GLN A 51 -9.44 8.47 15.50
CA GLN A 51 -9.46 7.33 16.43
C GLN A 51 -9.39 6.00 15.67
N VAL A 52 -10.08 5.90 14.53
CA VAL A 52 -10.02 4.72 13.65
C VAL A 52 -8.59 4.52 13.13
N THR A 53 -7.97 5.59 12.63
CA THR A 53 -6.57 5.54 12.17
C THR A 53 -5.60 5.21 13.30
N PHE A 54 -5.77 5.83 14.47
CA PHE A 54 -4.93 5.58 15.64
C PHE A 54 -5.02 4.13 16.11
N ALA A 55 -6.24 3.59 16.25
CA ALA A 55 -6.45 2.20 16.61
C ALA A 55 -5.77 1.27 15.59
N ARG A 56 -5.91 1.54 14.29
CA ARG A 56 -5.24 0.78 13.23
C ARG A 56 -3.73 0.76 13.38
N LEU A 57 -3.10 1.90 13.68
CA LEU A 57 -1.66 2.02 13.87
C LEU A 57 -1.19 1.30 15.14
N VAL A 58 -1.95 1.41 16.24
CA VAL A 58 -1.66 0.72 17.50
C VAL A 58 -1.72 -0.79 17.33
N PHE A 59 -2.79 -1.32 16.72
CA PHE A 59 -2.91 -2.75 16.45
C PHE A 59 -1.83 -3.23 15.47
N GLY A 60 -1.54 -2.46 14.41
CA GLY A 60 -0.47 -2.78 13.47
C GLY A 60 0.90 -2.86 14.16
N THR A 61 1.17 -1.92 15.07
CA THR A 61 2.41 -1.89 15.86
C THR A 61 2.47 -3.05 16.84
N ALA A 62 1.37 -3.38 17.52
CA ALA A 62 1.30 -4.51 18.44
C ALA A 62 1.58 -5.84 17.71
N VAL A 63 0.96 -6.06 16.55
CA VAL A 63 1.20 -7.25 15.73
C VAL A 63 2.66 -7.31 15.26
N LEU A 64 3.22 -6.19 14.79
CA LEU A 64 4.61 -6.13 14.37
C LEU A 64 5.58 -6.38 15.54
N ALA A 65 5.31 -5.81 16.72
CA ALA A 65 6.10 -6.02 17.92
C ALA A 65 6.10 -7.49 18.36
N VAL A 66 4.94 -8.15 18.33
CA VAL A 66 4.82 -9.59 18.58
C VAL A 66 5.61 -10.39 17.54
N ALA A 67 5.50 -10.04 16.26
CA ALA A 67 6.24 -10.72 15.20
C ALA A 67 7.77 -10.61 15.37
N VAL A 68 8.26 -9.43 15.76
CA VAL A 68 9.69 -9.20 16.07
C VAL A 68 10.11 -10.01 17.30
N ALA A 69 9.29 -10.01 18.37
CA ALA A 69 9.57 -10.77 19.57
C ALA A 69 9.63 -12.29 19.31
N VAL A 70 8.71 -12.82 18.49
CA VAL A 70 8.67 -14.25 18.13
C VAL A 70 9.83 -14.64 17.22
N LYS A 71 10.24 -13.77 16.28
CA LYS A 71 11.40 -14.03 15.42
C LYS A 71 12.74 -13.88 16.12
N GLY A 72 12.79 -13.20 17.27
CA GLY A 72 14.04 -12.87 17.95
C GLY A 72 14.89 -11.86 17.19
N ASP A 73 14.30 -11.15 16.23
CA ASP A 73 15.00 -10.14 15.43
C ASP A 73 15.34 -8.93 16.30
N ARG A 74 16.55 -8.40 16.16
CA ARG A 74 16.98 -7.21 16.89
C ARG A 74 16.47 -5.96 16.19
N LEU A 75 15.79 -5.08 16.93
CA LEU A 75 15.41 -3.77 16.43
C LEU A 75 16.65 -2.98 15.95
N PRO A 76 16.53 -2.21 14.85
CA PRO A 76 17.62 -1.37 14.38
C PRO A 76 18.03 -0.38 15.47
N ARG A 77 19.34 -0.23 15.70
CA ARG A 77 19.90 0.60 16.79
C ARG A 77 20.22 2.04 16.36
N GLY A 78 20.21 2.33 15.06
CA GLY A 78 20.61 3.64 14.54
C GLY A 78 19.45 4.62 14.49
N ALA A 79 19.62 5.81 15.08
CA ALA A 79 18.64 6.90 15.02
C ALA A 79 18.29 7.31 13.57
N ARG A 80 19.24 7.19 12.63
CA ARG A 80 19.00 7.41 11.20
C ARG A 80 17.99 6.40 10.61
N VAL A 81 18.09 5.13 10.99
CA VAL A 81 17.16 4.09 10.52
C VAL A 81 15.77 4.35 11.08
N TRP A 82 15.67 4.73 12.36
CA TRP A 82 14.41 5.16 12.96
C TRP A 82 13.80 6.39 12.28
N GLY A 83 14.62 7.36 11.87
CA GLY A 83 14.18 8.50 11.08
C GLY A 83 13.56 8.08 9.74
N HIS A 84 14.25 7.23 8.98
CA HIS A 84 13.71 6.69 7.71
C HIS A 84 12.44 5.87 7.92
N LEU A 85 12.39 5.04 8.96
CA LEU A 85 11.20 4.26 9.33
C LEU A 85 10.03 5.17 9.72
N ALA A 86 10.29 6.27 10.44
CA ALA A 86 9.24 7.23 10.80
C ALA A 86 8.68 7.93 9.56
N VAL A 87 9.53 8.35 8.63
CA VAL A 87 9.10 8.95 7.35
C VAL A 87 8.26 7.95 6.55
N ALA A 88 8.74 6.71 6.41
CA ALA A 88 7.99 5.66 5.73
C ALA A 88 6.65 5.35 6.43
N ALA A 89 6.63 5.29 7.77
CA ALA A 89 5.41 5.08 8.54
C ALA A 89 4.39 6.21 8.35
N ILE A 90 4.86 7.47 8.27
CA ILE A 90 3.99 8.61 8.01
C ILE A 90 3.41 8.52 6.60
N LEU A 91 4.25 8.36 5.58
CA LEU A 91 3.86 8.40 4.17
C LEU A 91 3.03 7.17 3.72
N LEU A 92 3.33 6.01 4.28
CA LEU A 92 2.70 4.73 3.90
C LEU A 92 1.61 4.29 4.87
N ASN A 93 1.44 4.92 6.04
CA ASN A 93 0.40 4.51 6.98
C ASN A 93 -0.36 5.69 7.57
N ALA A 94 0.29 6.53 8.39
CA ALA A 94 -0.43 7.51 9.20
C ALA A 94 -1.17 8.55 8.34
N LEU A 95 -0.49 9.14 7.35
CA LEU A 95 -1.06 10.13 6.45
C LEU A 95 -2.13 9.53 5.53
N PRO A 96 -1.89 8.43 4.79
CA PRO A 96 -2.90 7.89 3.89
C PRO A 96 -4.12 7.34 4.65
N PHE A 97 -3.94 6.64 5.78
CA PHE A 97 -5.10 6.12 6.52
C PHE A 97 -5.91 7.21 7.21
N SER A 98 -5.29 8.32 7.62
CA SER A 98 -6.03 9.48 8.12
C SER A 98 -6.86 10.10 7.00
N LEU A 99 -6.23 10.36 5.84
CA LEU A 99 -6.92 10.92 4.68
C LEU A 99 -8.06 10.04 4.19
N PHE A 100 -7.89 8.71 4.15
CA PHE A 100 -8.98 7.79 3.80
C PHE A 100 -10.11 7.82 4.82
N ALA A 101 -9.81 7.84 6.13
CA ALA A 101 -10.84 7.91 7.15
C ALA A 101 -11.64 9.24 7.08
N TYR A 102 -10.98 10.36 6.74
CA TYR A 102 -11.67 11.64 6.49
C TYR A 102 -12.44 11.64 5.17
N ALA A 103 -11.85 11.12 4.09
CA ALA A 103 -12.50 11.03 2.79
C ALA A 103 -13.79 10.20 2.89
N GLU A 104 -13.75 9.08 3.60
CA GLU A 104 -14.89 8.21 3.80
C GLU A 104 -16.03 8.84 4.59
N LEU A 105 -15.84 9.99 5.26
CA LEU A 105 -16.98 10.74 5.82
C LEU A 105 -17.91 11.26 4.73
N THR A 106 -17.36 11.63 3.56
CA THR A 106 -18.11 12.28 2.49
C THR A 106 -18.25 11.42 1.23
N ILE A 107 -17.37 10.43 1.03
CA ILE A 107 -17.43 9.49 -0.10
C ILE A 107 -17.76 8.06 0.36
N PRO A 108 -18.36 7.22 -0.50
CA PRO A 108 -18.57 5.81 -0.19
C PRO A 108 -17.24 5.03 -0.18
N SER A 109 -17.16 3.97 0.62
CA SER A 109 -15.98 3.10 0.73
C SER A 109 -15.54 2.49 -0.61
N THR A 110 -16.50 2.23 -1.51
CA THR A 110 -16.24 1.83 -2.89
C THR A 110 -15.34 2.85 -3.58
N LEU A 111 -15.68 4.14 -3.53
CA LEU A 111 -14.90 5.21 -4.16
C LEU A 111 -13.51 5.33 -3.53
N ALA A 112 -13.42 5.24 -2.20
CA ALA A 112 -12.14 5.23 -1.49
C ALA A 112 -11.22 4.10 -1.98
N SER A 113 -11.76 2.88 -2.15
CA SER A 113 -10.99 1.73 -2.65
C SER A 113 -10.51 1.92 -4.10
N ILE A 114 -11.33 2.54 -4.95
CA ILE A 114 -10.98 2.86 -6.34
C ILE A 114 -9.88 3.92 -6.38
N CYS A 115 -10.01 4.99 -5.57
CA CYS A 115 -8.97 5.99 -5.43
C CYS A 115 -7.66 5.36 -4.98
N ASN A 116 -7.68 4.41 -4.04
CA ASN A 116 -6.48 3.69 -3.62
C ASN A 116 -5.83 2.88 -4.75
N ALA A 117 -6.62 2.25 -5.62
CA ALA A 117 -6.14 1.49 -6.78
C ALA A 117 -5.38 2.37 -7.82
N THR A 118 -5.45 3.70 -7.70
CA THR A 118 -4.69 4.65 -8.53
C THR A 118 -3.24 4.84 -8.09
N THR A 119 -2.84 4.30 -6.94
CA THR A 119 -1.47 4.40 -6.42
C THR A 119 -0.38 4.06 -7.46
N PRO A 120 -0.50 3.00 -8.27
CA PRO A 120 0.49 2.69 -9.31
C PRO A 120 0.61 3.77 -10.40
N LEU A 121 -0.47 4.49 -10.70
CA LEU A 121 -0.47 5.59 -11.67
C LEU A 121 0.37 6.75 -11.16
N TRP A 122 0.21 7.10 -9.88
CA TRP A 122 1.03 8.11 -9.20
C TRP A 122 2.49 7.69 -9.11
N GLY A 123 2.76 6.43 -8.77
CA GLY A 123 4.11 5.88 -8.70
C GLY A 123 4.84 5.97 -10.04
N MET A 124 4.13 5.64 -11.13
CA MET A 124 4.67 5.80 -12.47
C MET A 124 4.92 7.27 -12.82
N LEU A 125 3.94 8.16 -12.57
CA LEU A 125 4.09 9.58 -12.84
C LEU A 125 5.30 10.19 -12.10
N LEU A 126 5.43 9.87 -10.82
CA LEU A 126 6.55 10.32 -10.00
C LEU A 126 7.88 9.69 -10.44
N SER A 127 7.90 8.43 -10.84
CA SER A 127 9.10 7.81 -11.44
C SER A 127 9.57 8.56 -12.68
N LEU A 128 8.66 9.06 -13.51
CA LEU A 128 9.02 9.85 -14.70
C LEU A 128 9.57 11.23 -14.37
N VAL A 129 9.05 11.86 -13.33
CA VAL A 129 9.48 13.20 -12.92
C VAL A 129 10.77 13.14 -12.09
N ALA A 130 10.86 12.21 -11.14
CA ALA A 130 11.95 12.10 -10.18
C ALA A 130 13.16 11.29 -10.68
N LEU A 131 12.94 10.22 -11.46
CA LEU A 131 13.98 9.36 -12.02
C LEU A 131 14.08 9.57 -13.54
N SER A 132 14.36 10.82 -13.95
CA SER A 132 14.43 11.29 -15.35
C SER A 132 15.34 10.49 -16.30
N GLU A 133 16.06 9.47 -15.82
CA GLU A 133 16.92 8.59 -16.61
C GLU A 133 16.17 7.41 -17.28
N ASP A 134 15.03 6.97 -16.74
CA ASP A 134 14.24 5.88 -17.32
C ASP A 134 13.10 6.42 -18.19
N ARG A 135 13.38 6.63 -19.48
CA ARG A 135 12.32 7.02 -20.44
C ARG A 135 11.17 6.00 -20.38
N PRO A 136 9.91 6.44 -20.21
CA PRO A 136 8.76 5.55 -20.15
C PRO A 136 8.69 4.78 -21.46
N THR A 137 8.76 3.45 -21.39
CA THR A 137 8.39 2.60 -22.51
C THR A 137 6.97 2.98 -22.94
N ARG A 138 6.70 3.06 -24.25
CA ARG A 138 5.36 3.40 -24.79
C ARG A 138 4.22 2.59 -24.14
N VAL A 139 4.52 1.35 -23.73
CA VAL A 139 3.62 0.46 -23.01
C VAL A 139 3.23 0.99 -21.62
N ARG A 140 4.18 1.56 -20.86
CA ARG A 140 3.90 2.18 -19.55
C ARG A 140 3.00 3.41 -19.72
N ALA A 141 3.31 4.27 -20.69
CA ALA A 141 2.49 5.45 -20.99
C ALA A 141 1.06 5.08 -21.41
N ALA A 142 0.90 4.04 -22.23
CA ALA A 142 -0.41 3.50 -22.58
C ALA A 142 -1.15 2.94 -21.36
N GLY A 143 -0.46 2.20 -20.48
CA GLY A 143 -1.03 1.70 -19.22
C GLY A 143 -1.49 2.82 -18.28
N LEU A 144 -0.73 3.91 -18.19
CA LEU A 144 -1.10 5.11 -17.43
C LEU A 144 -2.36 5.76 -17.99
N GLY A 145 -2.44 5.92 -19.32
CA GLY A 145 -3.62 6.46 -20.00
C GLY A 145 -4.86 5.59 -19.76
N ILE A 146 -4.74 4.27 -19.91
CA ILE A 146 -5.83 3.32 -19.67
C ILE A 146 -6.27 3.36 -18.20
N GLY A 147 -5.34 3.38 -17.25
CA GLY A 147 -5.65 3.49 -15.82
C GLY A 147 -6.35 4.79 -15.48
N PHE A 148 -5.89 5.92 -16.03
CA PHE A 148 -6.52 7.23 -15.85
C PHE A 148 -7.96 7.24 -16.40
N ILE A 149 -8.17 6.69 -17.61
CA ILE A 149 -9.51 6.54 -18.20
C ILE A 149 -10.41 5.65 -17.33
N GLY A 150 -9.87 4.53 -16.81
CA GLY A 150 -10.59 3.65 -15.90
C GLY A 150 -11.07 4.39 -14.64
N VAL A 151 -10.20 5.21 -14.05
CA VAL A 151 -10.53 6.03 -12.88
C VAL A 151 -11.61 7.07 -13.21
N LEU A 152 -11.47 7.81 -14.32
CA LEU A 152 -12.47 8.79 -14.74
C LEU A 152 -13.84 8.16 -15.02
N THR A 153 -13.85 6.96 -15.60
CA THR A 153 -15.07 6.19 -15.87
C THR A 153 -15.77 5.83 -14.57
N VAL A 154 -15.00 5.32 -13.60
CA VAL A 154 -15.55 4.88 -12.32
C VAL A 154 -15.96 6.05 -11.43
N LEU A 155 -15.26 7.18 -11.50
CA LEU A 155 -15.65 8.43 -10.85
C LEU A 155 -16.96 9.00 -11.42
N GLY A 156 -17.46 8.47 -12.54
CA GLY A 156 -18.67 8.98 -13.17
C GLY A 156 -18.50 10.42 -13.65
N ALA A 157 -17.30 10.82 -14.10
CA ALA A 157 -17.00 12.18 -14.55
C ALA A 157 -18.00 12.69 -15.62
N TRP A 158 -18.65 11.76 -16.33
CA TRP A 158 -19.68 12.03 -17.34
C TRP A 158 -21.08 12.34 -16.80
N GLN A 159 -21.37 11.99 -15.55
CA GLN A 159 -22.67 12.25 -14.90
C GLN A 159 -22.75 13.65 -14.26
N GLY A 160 -21.66 14.43 -14.33
CA GLY A 160 -21.49 15.68 -13.58
C GLY A 160 -21.22 15.39 -12.10
N PHE A 161 -20.40 16.23 -11.46
CA PHE A 161 -20.08 16.12 -10.02
C PHE A 161 -21.27 16.46 -9.10
N SER A 162 -22.52 16.40 -9.58
CA SER A 162 -23.72 16.68 -8.80
C SER A 162 -24.00 15.52 -7.84
N GLY A 163 -23.41 15.57 -6.65
CA GLY A 163 -23.59 14.59 -5.57
C GLY A 163 -22.30 13.94 -5.07
N LEU A 164 -21.16 14.19 -5.72
CA LEU A 164 -19.84 13.73 -5.28
C LEU A 164 -19.13 14.87 -4.54
N ASP A 165 -18.76 14.65 -3.28
CA ASP A 165 -17.92 15.60 -2.57
C ASP A 165 -16.50 15.60 -3.16
N VAL A 166 -16.18 16.70 -3.83
CA VAL A 166 -14.88 16.93 -4.47
C VAL A 166 -13.77 16.92 -3.41
N THR A 167 -14.06 17.41 -2.20
CA THR A 167 -13.07 17.47 -1.12
C THR A 167 -12.68 16.07 -0.65
N GLY A 168 -13.63 15.18 -0.37
CA GLY A 168 -13.34 13.79 0.00
C GLY A 168 -12.62 13.01 -1.11
N THR A 169 -13.02 13.23 -2.37
CA THR A 169 -12.33 12.60 -3.51
C THR A 169 -10.88 13.08 -3.63
N ALA A 170 -10.64 14.38 -3.46
CA ALA A 170 -9.29 14.95 -3.46
C ALA A 170 -8.44 14.41 -2.31
N MET A 171 -9.02 14.25 -1.10
CA MET A 171 -8.34 13.62 0.03
C MET A 171 -7.94 12.17 -0.26
N ALA A 172 -8.84 11.38 -0.86
CA ALA A 172 -8.55 9.99 -1.23
C ALA A 172 -7.46 9.89 -2.31
N LEU A 173 -7.46 10.78 -3.30
CA LEU A 173 -6.40 10.86 -4.31
C LEU A 173 -5.06 11.29 -3.71
N LEU A 174 -5.08 12.26 -2.79
CA LEU A 174 -3.88 12.69 -2.06
C LEU A 174 -3.30 11.55 -1.20
N ALA A 175 -4.16 10.72 -0.61
CA ALA A 175 -3.73 9.53 0.13
C ALA A 175 -2.99 8.54 -0.79
N SER A 176 -3.53 8.27 -1.99
CA SER A 176 -2.89 7.43 -3.00
C SER A 176 -1.57 8.00 -3.52
N PHE A 177 -1.51 9.33 -3.67
CA PHE A 177 -0.27 10.02 -4.01
C PHE A 177 0.78 9.87 -2.90
N SER A 178 0.41 9.99 -1.62
CA SER A 178 1.31 9.76 -0.49
C SER A 178 1.90 8.35 -0.51
N TYR A 179 1.10 7.34 -0.84
CA TYR A 179 1.61 5.98 -0.99
C TYR A 179 2.71 5.90 -2.06
N ALA A 180 2.48 6.52 -3.22
CA ALA A 180 3.46 6.52 -4.30
C ALA A 180 4.77 7.23 -3.91
N VAL A 181 4.69 8.37 -3.22
CA VAL A 181 5.87 9.07 -2.69
C VAL A 181 6.61 8.20 -1.66
N GLY A 182 5.88 7.58 -0.73
CA GLY A 182 6.46 6.70 0.27
C GLY A 182 7.17 5.49 -0.32
N TRP A 183 6.67 4.93 -1.41
CA TRP A 183 7.30 3.82 -2.12
C TRP A 183 8.54 4.22 -2.93
N ILE A 184 8.62 5.47 -3.40
CA ILE A 184 9.81 5.99 -4.10
C ILE A 184 10.91 6.39 -3.11
N TYR A 185 10.52 6.82 -1.91
CA TYR A 185 11.46 7.15 -0.84
C TYR A 185 12.20 5.92 -0.30
N LEU A 186 11.54 4.76 -0.29
CA LEU A 186 12.04 3.50 0.26
C LEU A 186 12.98 2.78 -0.71
#